data_AF-A0A1G9KX80-F1
#
_entry.id   AF-A0A1G9KX80-F1
#
_cell.length_a   1.000
_cell.length_b   1.000
_cell.length_c   1.000
_cell.angle_alpha   90.00
_cell.angle_beta   90.00
_cell.angle_gamma   90.00
#
_symmetry.space_group_name_H-M   'P 1'
#
loop_
_entity.id
_entity.type
_entity.pdbx_description
1 polymer ?
#
loop_
_entity_poly.entity_id
_entity_poly.type
_entity_poly.pdbx_seq_one_letter_code
_entity_poly.pdbx_strand_id
1 'polypeptide(L)'
;MRMKSLLVTTVAVASLPLAATAQAACQDDERLYRMGDFLEAQSDGNAEPLQLTAETYLRLTPNARDVIGDNLRLLDANCNTMQVVGGEPPVKVEIPFPLLYNAFEDAVLRGDEKTSGILLRSFRAEPMDSAGFLGLFTLVSEDQELIERLASAGEIAAHTSANAGSNAASRCNEPTVYLHYADFFVRFSGQVEGYNNKAWYVSGNHREITSVEDNLTHSLQDLPGMNCRVGKEAVLTVASAAGAIAIDIGNIHSSNWNTPSTRRTVVTAHEQWLEAGAPDDDGPQSLFD
;
A
#
# COMPACT_ATOMS: atom_id res chain seq x y z
N MET A 1 -12.42 -77.78 -7.41
CA MET A 1 -13.73 -77.27 -6.97
C MET A 1 -13.48 -76.24 -5.86
N ARG A 2 -14.08 -75.05 -6.01
CA ARG A 2 -14.06 -73.86 -5.12
C ARG A 2 -12.87 -72.89 -5.22
N MET A 3 -13.11 -71.90 -6.08
CA MET A 3 -12.66 -70.51 -6.02
C MET A 3 -12.74 -69.92 -4.61
N LYS A 4 -11.75 -69.09 -4.25
CA LYS A 4 -11.96 -67.90 -3.42
C LYS A 4 -11.15 -66.76 -4.01
N SER A 5 -11.89 -65.78 -4.53
CA SER A 5 -11.47 -64.44 -4.92
C SER A 5 -10.99 -63.61 -3.71
N LEU A 6 -10.54 -62.38 -4.02
CA LEU A 6 -10.23 -61.20 -3.18
C LEU A 6 -8.71 -60.98 -3.07
N LEU A 7 -8.14 -59.80 -3.33
CA LEU A 7 -8.68 -58.48 -3.66
C LEU A 7 -7.48 -57.69 -4.24
N VAL A 8 -7.60 -57.18 -5.46
CA VAL A 8 -6.62 -56.24 -6.04
C VAL A 8 -6.96 -54.86 -5.48
N THR A 9 -6.08 -54.29 -4.67
CA THR A 9 -6.20 -52.90 -4.20
C THR A 9 -5.47 -52.01 -5.19
N THR A 10 -6.19 -51.52 -6.19
CA THR A 10 -5.72 -50.40 -7.04
C THR A 10 -5.71 -49.13 -6.20
N VAL A 11 -4.52 -48.62 -5.88
CA VAL A 11 -4.32 -47.26 -5.39
C VAL A 11 -4.60 -46.32 -6.55
N ALA A 12 -5.81 -45.74 -6.58
CA ALA A 12 -6.12 -44.63 -7.45
C ALA A 12 -5.37 -43.40 -6.93
N VAL A 13 -4.27 -43.04 -7.61
CA VAL A 13 -3.62 -41.75 -7.43
C VAL A 13 -4.58 -40.72 -8.01
N ALA A 14 -5.37 -40.09 -7.15
CA ALA A 14 -6.18 -38.94 -7.50
C ALA A 14 -5.21 -37.79 -7.82
N SER A 15 -4.90 -37.62 -9.11
CA SER A 15 -4.32 -36.41 -9.64
C SER A 15 -5.34 -35.29 -9.44
N LEU A 16 -5.16 -34.54 -8.36
CA LEU A 16 -5.85 -33.26 -8.15
C LEU A 16 -5.50 -32.35 -9.33
N PRO A 17 -6.48 -31.85 -10.10
CA PRO A 17 -6.22 -30.76 -11.01
C PRO A 17 -5.87 -29.55 -10.15
N LEU A 18 -4.60 -29.15 -10.17
CA LEU A 18 -4.20 -27.77 -9.90
C LEU A 18 -4.92 -26.92 -10.94
N ALA A 19 -6.15 -26.49 -10.61
CA ALA A 19 -6.77 -25.38 -11.28
C ALA A 19 -5.95 -24.15 -10.90
N ALA A 20 -4.89 -23.90 -11.67
CA ALA A 20 -4.35 -22.56 -11.81
C ALA A 20 -5.50 -21.74 -12.40
N THR A 21 -6.22 -21.03 -11.54
CA THR A 21 -7.05 -19.90 -11.98
C THR A 21 -6.08 -18.84 -12.45
N ALA A 22 -5.66 -18.94 -13.71
CA ALA A 22 -5.16 -17.79 -14.44
C ALA A 22 -6.33 -16.81 -14.46
N GLN A 23 -6.28 -15.82 -13.56
CA GLN A 23 -7.15 -14.65 -13.63
C GLN A 23 -7.01 -14.13 -15.06
N ALA A 24 -8.11 -14.11 -15.81
CA ALA A 24 -8.10 -13.56 -17.15
C ALA A 24 -7.66 -12.10 -17.00
N ALA A 25 -6.43 -11.78 -17.41
CA ALA A 25 -5.95 -10.41 -17.39
C ALA A 25 -6.89 -9.57 -18.25
N CYS A 26 -7.47 -8.52 -17.68
CA CYS A 26 -8.36 -7.63 -18.40
C CYS A 26 -7.63 -7.08 -19.64
N GLN A 27 -8.30 -7.06 -20.79
CA GLN A 27 -7.70 -6.60 -22.03
C GLN A 27 -8.17 -5.20 -22.36
N ASP A 28 -7.21 -4.33 -22.65
CA ASP A 28 -7.49 -3.03 -23.24
C ASP A 28 -8.08 -3.18 -24.65
N ASP A 29 -8.82 -2.17 -25.07
CA ASP A 29 -9.38 -2.08 -26.41
C ASP A 29 -8.29 -1.97 -27.49
N GLU A 30 -8.31 -2.86 -28.48
CA GLU A 30 -7.35 -2.86 -29.59
C GLU A 30 -7.35 -1.55 -30.39
N ARG A 31 -8.44 -0.78 -30.35
CA ARG A 31 -8.55 0.52 -31.01
C ARG A 31 -7.58 1.57 -30.46
N LEU A 32 -6.97 1.34 -29.29
CA LEU A 32 -5.86 2.15 -28.79
C LEU A 32 -4.71 2.28 -29.80
N TYR A 33 -4.40 1.19 -30.52
CA TYR A 33 -3.34 1.18 -31.53
C TYR A 33 -3.74 1.87 -32.84
N ARG A 34 -5.02 2.24 -32.98
CA ARG A 34 -5.60 2.98 -34.10
C ARG A 34 -6.36 4.21 -33.61
N MET A 35 -5.76 4.93 -32.65
CA MET A 35 -6.40 6.06 -31.99
C MET A 35 -6.91 7.12 -32.98
N GLY A 36 -6.23 7.33 -34.11
CA GLY A 36 -6.69 8.27 -35.15
C GLY A 36 -8.10 7.95 -35.67
N ASP A 37 -8.36 6.68 -36.02
CA ASP A 37 -9.66 6.23 -36.54
C ASP A 37 -10.75 6.37 -35.47
N PHE A 38 -10.40 6.11 -34.20
CA PHE A 38 -11.32 6.29 -33.08
C PHE A 38 -11.69 7.77 -32.88
N LEU A 39 -10.71 8.67 -32.92
CA LEU A 39 -10.93 10.10 -32.75
C LEU A 39 -11.79 10.69 -33.88
N GLU A 40 -11.63 10.22 -35.11
CA GLU A 40 -12.49 10.58 -36.24
C GLU A 40 -13.93 10.13 -36.00
N ALA A 41 -14.14 8.84 -35.66
CA ALA A 41 -15.46 8.31 -35.34
C ALA A 41 -16.13 9.01 -34.15
N GLN A 42 -15.34 9.48 -33.18
CA GLN A 42 -15.81 10.22 -32.02
C GLN A 42 -16.26 11.63 -32.40
N SER A 43 -15.52 12.32 -33.27
CA SER A 43 -15.91 13.62 -33.82
C SER A 43 -17.24 13.54 -34.59
N ASP A 44 -17.52 12.39 -35.22
CA ASP A 44 -18.77 12.14 -35.94
C ASP A 44 -19.93 11.68 -35.03
N GLY A 45 -19.69 11.53 -33.72
CA GLY A 45 -20.69 11.11 -32.74
C GLY A 45 -21.08 9.62 -32.79
N ASN A 46 -20.29 8.79 -33.48
CA ASN A 46 -20.58 7.37 -33.72
C ASN A 46 -19.62 6.40 -33.03
N ALA A 47 -18.65 6.90 -32.26
CA ALA A 47 -17.68 6.05 -31.59
C ALA A 47 -18.26 5.39 -30.33
N GLU A 48 -18.22 4.06 -30.30
CA GLU A 48 -18.42 3.29 -29.08
C GLU A 48 -17.30 3.59 -28.05
N PRO A 49 -17.59 3.66 -26.75
CA PRO A 49 -16.59 3.95 -25.72
C PRO A 49 -15.38 3.01 -25.76
N LEU A 50 -14.18 3.55 -25.52
CA LEU A 50 -12.97 2.73 -25.36
C LEU A 50 -12.97 2.04 -23.99
N GLN A 51 -12.62 0.77 -23.95
CA GLN A 51 -12.43 0.03 -22.70
C GLN A 51 -10.95 -0.05 -22.35
N LEU A 52 -10.56 0.49 -21.19
CA LEU A 52 -9.18 0.51 -20.75
C LEU A 52 -9.07 -0.07 -19.34
N THR A 53 -7.99 -0.78 -19.08
CA THR A 53 -7.49 -1.00 -17.74
C THR A 53 -7.13 0.34 -17.08
N ALA A 54 -7.20 0.38 -15.76
CA ALA A 54 -6.77 1.54 -14.98
C ALA A 54 -5.31 1.92 -15.26
N GLU A 55 -4.43 0.93 -15.44
CA GLU A 55 -3.03 1.15 -15.81
C GLU A 55 -2.91 1.92 -17.13
N THR A 56 -3.58 1.46 -18.18
CA THR A 56 -3.51 2.11 -19.49
C THR A 56 -4.14 3.49 -19.46
N TYR A 57 -5.25 3.68 -18.74
CA TYR A 57 -5.83 5.00 -18.51
C TYR A 57 -4.85 5.98 -17.87
N LEU A 58 -4.10 5.56 -16.85
CA LEU A 58 -3.10 6.40 -16.18
C LEU A 58 -1.88 6.72 -17.05
N ARG A 59 -1.57 5.84 -18.01
CA ARG A 59 -0.49 6.06 -19.00
C ARG A 59 -0.89 7.00 -20.14
N LEU A 60 -2.19 7.26 -20.35
CA LEU A 60 -2.63 8.22 -21.36
C LEU A 60 -2.12 9.63 -21.06
N THR A 61 -1.70 10.34 -22.10
CA THR A 61 -1.35 11.76 -21.95
C THR A 61 -2.59 12.57 -21.54
N PRO A 62 -2.42 13.71 -20.85
CA PRO A 62 -3.54 14.59 -20.50
C PRO A 62 -4.38 14.99 -21.72
N ASN A 63 -3.70 15.33 -22.82
CA ASN A 63 -4.36 15.66 -24.08
C ASN A 63 -5.17 14.48 -24.63
N ALA A 64 -4.64 13.25 -24.59
CA ALA A 64 -5.41 12.07 -25.02
C ALA A 64 -6.66 11.87 -24.15
N ARG A 65 -6.54 11.99 -22.81
CA ARG A 65 -7.70 11.88 -21.92
C ARG A 65 -8.73 12.98 -22.16
N ASP A 66 -8.30 14.20 -22.41
CA ASP A 66 -9.20 15.32 -22.68
C ASP A 66 -9.95 15.17 -24.01
N VAL A 67 -9.26 14.71 -25.06
CA VAL A 67 -9.89 14.47 -26.37
C VAL A 67 -10.86 13.29 -26.30
N ILE A 68 -10.48 12.20 -25.63
CA ILE A 68 -11.37 11.05 -25.49
C ILE A 68 -12.57 11.38 -24.57
N GLY A 69 -12.36 12.21 -23.54
CA GLY A 69 -13.41 12.65 -22.63
C GLY A 69 -14.13 11.49 -21.95
N ASP A 70 -15.45 11.59 -21.83
CA ASP A 70 -16.30 10.60 -21.17
C ASP A 70 -16.59 9.37 -22.05
N ASN A 71 -16.04 9.31 -23.27
CA ASN A 71 -16.18 8.15 -24.15
C ASN A 71 -15.22 7.01 -23.77
N LEU A 72 -15.09 6.77 -22.47
CA LEU A 72 -14.19 5.81 -21.82
C LEU A 72 -14.92 4.95 -20.80
N ARG A 73 -14.48 3.71 -20.71
CA ARG A 73 -14.84 2.77 -19.65
C ARG A 73 -13.56 2.20 -19.05
N LEU A 74 -13.48 2.21 -17.73
CA LEU A 74 -12.38 1.60 -17.00
C LEU A 74 -12.75 0.18 -16.58
N LEU A 75 -11.81 -0.74 -16.71
CA LEU A 75 -11.92 -2.10 -16.22
C LEU A 75 -11.37 -2.16 -14.80
N ASP A 76 -12.17 -2.68 -13.86
CA ASP A 76 -11.71 -3.01 -12.51
C ASP A 76 -10.88 -4.30 -12.50
N ALA A 77 -10.38 -4.70 -11.34
CA ALA A 77 -9.60 -5.93 -11.16
C ALA A 77 -10.38 -7.23 -11.51
N ASN A 78 -11.71 -7.16 -11.58
CA ASN A 78 -12.61 -8.24 -11.97
C ASN A 78 -13.07 -8.13 -13.43
N CYS A 79 -12.47 -7.21 -14.20
CA CYS A 79 -12.82 -6.86 -15.57
C CYS A 79 -14.27 -6.37 -15.77
N ASN A 80 -14.88 -5.82 -14.73
CA ASN A 80 -16.15 -5.11 -14.86
C ASN A 80 -15.91 -3.71 -15.42
N THR A 81 -16.77 -3.29 -16.32
CA THR A 81 -16.70 -1.95 -16.91
C THR A 81 -17.33 -0.90 -16.01
N MET A 82 -16.58 0.16 -15.71
CA MET A 82 -17.03 1.37 -15.04
C MET A 82 -17.02 2.51 -16.04
N GLN A 83 -18.13 3.24 -16.13
CA GLN A 83 -18.20 4.43 -16.99
C GLN A 83 -17.36 5.56 -16.40
N VAL A 84 -16.62 6.30 -17.22
CA VAL A 84 -15.98 7.56 -16.81
C VAL A 84 -16.95 8.72 -17.02
N VAL A 85 -17.07 9.59 -16.02
CA VAL A 85 -17.94 10.78 -16.07
C VAL A 85 -17.16 12.00 -15.60
N GLY A 86 -17.10 13.04 -16.42
CA GLY A 86 -16.27 14.22 -16.14
C GLY A 86 -14.77 13.91 -16.06
N GLY A 87 -14.30 12.88 -16.77
CA GLY A 87 -12.91 12.42 -16.70
C GLY A 87 -12.53 11.64 -15.44
N GLU A 88 -13.48 11.24 -14.60
CA GLU A 88 -13.23 10.41 -13.41
C GLU A 88 -14.17 9.20 -13.33
N PRO A 89 -13.74 8.05 -12.80
CA PRO A 89 -14.65 6.95 -12.47
C PRO A 89 -15.58 7.33 -11.30
N PRO A 90 -16.82 6.81 -11.26
CA PRO A 90 -17.82 7.14 -10.25
C PRO A 90 -17.54 6.54 -8.87
N VAL A 91 -16.65 5.54 -8.81
CA VAL A 91 -16.19 4.88 -7.58
C VAL A 91 -14.67 4.80 -7.64
N LYS A 92 -14.04 4.76 -6.46
CA LYS A 92 -12.59 4.59 -6.38
C LYS A 92 -12.18 3.26 -7.02
N VAL A 93 -11.24 3.33 -7.95
CA VAL A 93 -10.67 2.15 -8.60
C VAL A 93 -9.48 1.68 -7.79
N GLU A 94 -9.53 0.42 -7.40
CA GLU A 94 -8.47 -0.24 -6.65
C GLU A 94 -7.42 -0.79 -7.62
N ILE A 95 -6.15 -0.42 -7.40
CA ILE A 95 -5.01 -0.90 -8.21
C ILE A 95 -3.73 -1.03 -7.36
N PRO A 96 -2.69 -1.74 -7.83
CA PRO A 96 -1.46 -1.93 -7.07
C PRO A 96 -0.77 -0.61 -6.71
N PHE A 97 -0.35 -0.48 -5.44
CA PHE A 97 0.30 0.74 -4.93
C PHE A 97 1.51 1.23 -5.75
N PRO A 98 2.46 0.37 -6.20
CA PRO A 98 3.59 0.85 -7.00
C PRO A 98 3.16 1.56 -8.28
N LEU A 99 2.06 1.12 -8.90
CA LEU A 99 1.53 1.74 -10.10
C LEU A 99 0.90 3.11 -9.80
N LEU A 100 0.15 3.22 -8.70
CA LEU A 100 -0.40 4.50 -8.23
C LEU A 100 0.69 5.51 -7.91
N TYR A 101 1.66 5.10 -7.10
CA TYR A 101 2.72 5.98 -6.65
C TYR A 101 3.53 6.50 -7.83
N ASN A 102 3.96 5.62 -8.75
CA ASN A 102 4.74 6.04 -9.92
C ASN A 102 3.94 6.99 -10.83
N ALA A 103 2.66 6.70 -11.08
CA ALA A 103 1.82 7.58 -11.88
C ALA A 103 1.62 8.96 -11.21
N PHE A 104 1.52 8.98 -9.88
CA PHE A 104 1.40 10.19 -9.09
C PHE A 104 2.70 11.00 -9.10
N GLU A 105 3.83 10.36 -8.81
CA GLU A 105 5.16 10.99 -8.87
C GLU A 105 5.44 11.59 -10.25
N ASP A 106 5.18 10.84 -11.33
CA ASP A 106 5.33 11.33 -12.71
C ASP A 106 4.42 12.53 -13.01
N ALA A 107 3.19 12.54 -12.50
CA ALA A 107 2.28 13.67 -12.65
C ALA A 107 2.80 14.89 -11.89
N VAL A 108 3.25 14.71 -10.64
CA VAL A 108 3.82 15.77 -9.81
C VAL A 108 5.06 16.35 -10.48
N LEU A 109 6.01 15.53 -10.94
CA LEU A 109 7.25 15.95 -11.59
C LEU A 109 6.99 16.75 -12.88
N ARG A 110 5.97 16.37 -13.66
CA ARG A 110 5.54 17.10 -14.87
C ARG A 110 4.72 18.37 -14.58
N GLY A 111 4.31 18.60 -13.33
CA GLY A 111 3.44 19.73 -12.97
C GLY A 111 1.99 19.54 -13.44
N ASP A 112 1.56 18.30 -13.62
CA ASP A 112 0.22 17.93 -14.06
C ASP A 112 -0.71 17.73 -12.85
N GLU A 113 -1.13 18.85 -12.28
CA GLU A 113 -1.99 18.91 -11.08
C GLU A 113 -3.36 18.24 -11.28
N LYS A 114 -3.87 18.25 -12.52
CA LYS A 114 -5.14 17.58 -12.85
C LYS A 114 -4.99 16.07 -12.66
N THR A 115 -3.93 15.48 -13.19
CA THR A 115 -3.68 14.04 -13.07
C THR A 115 -3.37 13.62 -11.64
N SER A 116 -2.50 14.35 -10.93
CA SER A 116 -2.20 14.03 -9.54
C SER A 116 -3.46 14.13 -8.66
N GLY A 117 -4.31 15.12 -8.90
CA GLY A 117 -5.60 15.27 -8.22
C GLY A 117 -6.58 14.12 -8.52
N ILE A 118 -6.69 13.68 -9.78
CA ILE A 118 -7.51 12.52 -10.18
C ILE A 118 -7.02 11.25 -9.48
N LEU A 119 -5.70 11.03 -9.44
CA LEU A 119 -5.11 9.88 -8.75
C LEU A 119 -5.50 9.81 -7.27
N LEU A 120 -5.45 10.94 -6.56
CA LEU A 120 -5.78 11.01 -5.13
C LEU A 120 -7.27 10.84 -4.83
N ARG A 121 -8.17 11.22 -5.75
CA ARG A 121 -9.62 11.19 -5.54
C ARG A 121 -10.27 9.92 -6.05
N SER A 122 -9.85 9.46 -7.21
CA SER A 122 -10.56 8.44 -7.99
C SER A 122 -9.92 7.06 -7.92
N PHE A 123 -8.77 6.93 -7.27
CA PHE A 123 -8.09 5.66 -7.10
C PHE A 123 -7.77 5.37 -5.63
N ARG A 124 -7.59 4.08 -5.32
CA ARG A 124 -7.09 3.61 -4.03
C ARG A 124 -6.10 2.49 -4.20
N ALA A 125 -5.17 2.36 -3.26
CA ALA A 125 -4.23 1.25 -3.24
C ALA A 125 -4.95 -0.06 -2.85
N GLU A 126 -4.61 -1.13 -3.56
CA GLU A 126 -4.94 -2.50 -3.14
C GLU A 126 -4.44 -2.76 -1.71
N PRO A 127 -5.20 -3.53 -0.91
CA PRO A 127 -4.70 -4.03 0.36
C PRO A 127 -3.38 -4.79 0.18
N MET A 128 -2.50 -4.69 1.17
CA MET A 128 -1.17 -5.27 1.11
C MET A 128 -0.92 -6.14 2.34
N ASP A 129 -0.14 -7.21 2.17
CA ASP A 129 0.32 -8.01 3.30
C ASP A 129 1.33 -7.25 4.17
N SER A 130 1.58 -7.81 5.35
CA SER A 130 2.47 -7.20 6.33
C SER A 130 3.92 -7.06 5.84
N ALA A 131 4.41 -8.00 5.04
CA ALA A 131 5.76 -7.98 4.48
C ALA A 131 5.94 -6.85 3.46
N GLY A 132 4.97 -6.70 2.54
CA GLY A 132 4.93 -5.60 1.58
C GLY A 132 4.85 -4.25 2.28
N PHE A 133 3.93 -4.11 3.25
CA PHE A 133 3.73 -2.85 3.96
C PHE A 133 4.97 -2.43 4.75
N LEU A 134 5.67 -3.37 5.40
CA LEU A 134 6.95 -3.09 6.06
C LEU A 134 7.99 -2.50 5.10
N GLY A 135 8.03 -2.97 3.86
CA GLY A 135 8.91 -2.42 2.82
C GLY A 135 8.62 -0.96 2.46
N LEU A 136 7.39 -0.50 2.70
CA LEU A 136 6.97 0.88 2.41
C LEU A 136 7.52 1.91 3.41
N PHE A 137 8.10 1.50 4.55
CA PHE A 137 8.86 2.39 5.44
C PHE A 137 10.26 2.75 4.91
N THR A 138 10.46 2.58 3.61
CA THR A 138 11.61 3.13 2.87
C THR A 138 11.38 4.62 2.59
N LEU A 139 12.44 5.43 2.66
CA LEU A 139 12.38 6.84 2.32
C LEU A 139 12.05 7.04 0.84
N VAL A 140 11.19 8.01 0.54
CA VAL A 140 10.81 8.35 -0.84
C VAL A 140 11.99 8.94 -1.61
N SER A 141 12.67 9.92 -1.01
CA SER A 141 13.83 10.60 -1.58
C SER A 141 14.65 11.22 -0.45
N GLU A 142 15.91 11.55 -0.75
CA GLU A 142 16.76 12.40 0.09
C GLU A 142 16.70 13.88 -0.36
N ASP A 143 16.18 14.14 -1.57
CA ASP A 143 16.03 15.48 -2.14
C ASP A 143 14.86 16.23 -1.46
N GLN A 144 15.19 17.26 -0.68
CA GLN A 144 14.23 18.04 0.08
C GLN A 144 13.23 18.80 -0.81
N GLU A 145 13.65 19.28 -1.99
CA GLU A 145 12.75 19.96 -2.92
C GLU A 145 11.70 18.99 -3.46
N LEU A 146 12.13 17.77 -3.79
CA LEU A 146 11.21 16.72 -4.23
C LEU A 146 10.26 16.29 -3.12
N ILE A 147 10.74 16.12 -1.89
CA ILE A 147 9.91 15.77 -0.73
C ILE A 147 8.84 16.82 -0.49
N GLU A 148 9.19 18.10 -0.46
CA GLU A 148 8.24 19.21 -0.27
C GLU A 148 7.19 19.25 -1.38
N ARG A 149 7.63 19.06 -2.64
CA ARG A 149 6.73 19.04 -3.80
C ARG A 149 5.75 17.87 -3.74
N LEU A 150 6.22 16.67 -3.41
CA LEU A 150 5.38 15.48 -3.27
C LEU A 150 4.45 15.58 -2.05
N ALA A 151 4.93 16.09 -0.92
CA ALA A 151 4.13 16.35 0.28
C ALA A 151 2.97 17.30 -0.01
N SER A 152 3.27 18.42 -0.67
CA SER A 152 2.29 19.44 -1.04
C SER A 152 1.25 18.88 -2.01
N ALA A 153 1.69 18.23 -3.09
CA ALA A 153 0.80 17.65 -4.07
C ALA A 153 -0.03 16.48 -3.51
N GLY A 154 0.52 15.72 -2.57
CA GLY A 154 -0.13 14.60 -1.90
C GLY A 154 -1.03 15.05 -0.75
N GLU A 155 -0.98 16.33 -0.35
CA GLU A 155 -1.62 16.84 0.86
C GLU A 155 -1.21 16.05 2.12
N ILE A 156 0.05 15.62 2.17
CA ILE A 156 0.63 14.84 3.27
C ILE A 156 1.46 15.77 4.15
N ALA A 157 1.24 15.70 5.47
CA ALA A 157 2.14 16.35 6.41
C ALA A 157 3.45 15.55 6.47
N ALA A 158 4.51 16.11 5.87
CA ALA A 158 5.83 15.49 5.93
C ALA A 158 6.33 15.41 7.37
N HIS A 159 7.09 14.36 7.66
CA HIS A 159 7.66 14.15 8.98
C HIS A 159 8.94 14.95 9.13
N THR A 160 9.24 15.38 10.35
CA THR A 160 10.51 16.01 10.69
C THR A 160 11.24 15.13 11.67
N SER A 161 12.54 14.89 11.45
CA SER A 161 13.36 14.14 12.38
C SER A 161 13.31 14.82 13.76
N ALA A 162 12.95 14.08 14.80
CA ALA A 162 12.77 14.65 16.14
C ALA A 162 14.09 15.20 16.72
N ASN A 163 13.97 16.27 17.51
CA ASN A 163 15.08 16.93 18.19
C ASN A 163 14.94 16.86 19.73
N ALA A 164 14.68 15.69 20.34
CA ALA A 164 14.72 15.42 21.81
C ALA A 164 14.29 13.96 22.09
N GLY A 165 14.82 13.13 23.02
CA GLY A 165 15.91 13.17 24.01
C GLY A 165 15.98 11.76 24.68
N SER A 166 17.13 11.18 25.02
CA SER A 166 17.74 11.25 26.37
C SER A 166 19.27 11.02 26.37
N ASN A 167 19.89 10.81 25.21
CA ASN A 167 21.34 10.71 25.09
C ASN A 167 21.91 11.91 24.32
N ALA A 168 22.78 12.69 24.96
CA ALA A 168 23.41 13.88 24.38
C ALA A 168 24.27 13.61 23.14
N ALA A 169 24.53 12.34 22.80
CA ALA A 169 25.27 11.91 21.61
C ALA A 169 24.39 11.73 20.36
N SER A 170 23.05 11.85 20.45
CA SER A 170 22.12 11.58 19.34
C SER A 170 21.22 12.77 18.96
N ARG A 171 21.67 14.00 19.16
CA ARG A 171 20.94 15.18 18.69
C ARG A 171 21.07 15.24 17.18
N CYS A 172 19.94 15.28 16.48
CA CYS A 172 19.93 15.62 15.06
C CYS A 172 20.33 17.09 14.95
N ASN A 173 21.53 17.33 14.43
CA ASN A 173 22.10 18.68 14.42
C ASN A 173 21.29 19.64 13.54
N GLU A 174 20.64 19.11 12.50
CA GLU A 174 19.81 19.84 11.56
C GLU A 174 18.57 18.98 11.26
N PRO A 175 17.35 19.41 11.68
CA PRO A 175 16.15 18.65 11.41
C PRO A 175 15.97 18.37 9.92
N THR A 176 15.73 17.11 9.58
CA THR A 176 15.53 16.64 8.22
C THR A 176 14.06 16.36 8.00
N VAL A 177 13.50 16.87 6.91
CA VAL A 177 12.14 16.52 6.47
C VAL A 177 12.21 15.24 5.66
N TYR A 178 11.26 14.33 5.89
CA TYR A 178 11.20 13.05 5.20
C TYR A 178 9.78 12.55 5.00
N LEU A 179 9.63 11.66 4.01
CA LEU A 179 8.44 10.88 3.72
C LEU A 179 8.84 9.43 3.47
N HIS A 180 7.98 8.52 3.88
CA HIS A 180 8.03 7.12 3.47
C HIS A 180 7.02 6.84 2.37
N TYR A 181 7.24 5.78 1.60
CA TYR A 181 6.22 5.28 0.67
C TYR A 181 4.93 4.91 1.41
N ALA A 182 5.02 4.49 2.68
CA ALA A 182 3.88 4.16 3.53
C ALA A 182 2.95 5.38 3.75
N ASP A 183 3.48 6.61 3.78
CA ASP A 183 2.66 7.82 3.87
C ASP A 183 1.76 7.97 2.64
N PHE A 184 2.31 7.71 1.45
CA PHE A 184 1.53 7.72 0.21
C PHE A 184 0.54 6.56 0.13
N PHE A 185 0.93 5.37 0.60
CA PHE A 185 0.02 4.23 0.66
C PHE A 185 -1.24 4.55 1.46
N VAL A 186 -1.08 5.11 2.67
CA VAL A 186 -2.18 5.59 3.50
C VAL A 186 -2.95 6.72 2.80
N ARG A 187 -2.26 7.66 2.14
CA ARG A 187 -2.92 8.74 1.39
C ARG A 187 -3.81 8.22 0.26
N PHE A 188 -3.43 7.11 -0.37
CA PHE A 188 -4.24 6.38 -1.35
C PHE A 188 -5.25 5.43 -0.69
N SER A 189 -5.56 5.61 0.59
CA SER A 189 -6.50 4.77 1.34
C SER A 189 -6.13 3.28 1.35
N GLY A 190 -4.84 2.97 1.23
CA GLY A 190 -4.32 1.62 1.32
C GLY A 190 -4.53 1.02 2.72
N GLN A 191 -4.78 -0.28 2.75
CA GLN A 191 -4.98 -1.04 3.98
C GLN A 191 -3.97 -2.17 4.10
N VAL A 192 -3.49 -2.42 5.31
CA VAL A 192 -2.62 -3.58 5.57
C VAL A 192 -3.44 -4.72 6.14
N GLU A 193 -3.31 -5.89 5.52
CA GLU A 193 -3.98 -7.11 5.95
C GLU A 193 -3.09 -7.91 6.91
N GLY A 194 -3.71 -8.39 7.98
CA GLY A 194 -3.15 -9.35 8.92
C GLY A 194 -4.17 -10.42 9.27
N TYR A 195 -3.87 -11.24 10.27
CA TYR A 195 -4.82 -12.23 10.78
C TYR A 195 -6.12 -11.56 11.24
N ASN A 196 -7.27 -12.16 10.88
CA ASN A 196 -8.60 -11.60 11.12
C ASN A 196 -8.77 -10.15 10.59
N ASN A 197 -8.12 -9.82 9.47
CA ASN A 197 -8.18 -8.51 8.79
C ASN A 197 -7.52 -7.35 9.54
N LYS A 198 -6.65 -7.62 10.53
CA LYS A 198 -5.94 -6.59 11.29
C LYS A 198 -4.50 -7.00 11.53
N ALA A 199 -3.55 -6.28 10.95
CA ALA A 199 -2.13 -6.46 11.24
C ALA A 199 -1.74 -5.86 12.59
N TRP A 200 -0.79 -6.48 13.29
CA TRP A 200 -0.18 -5.94 14.50
C TRP A 200 1.26 -5.47 14.26
N TYR A 201 1.52 -4.20 14.56
CA TYR A 201 2.86 -3.62 14.48
C TYR A 201 3.35 -3.08 15.82
N VAL A 202 4.63 -3.27 16.10
CA VAL A 202 5.30 -2.69 17.27
C VAL A 202 6.48 -1.80 16.85
N SER A 203 6.70 -0.73 17.60
CA SER A 203 7.92 0.08 17.53
C SER A 203 8.28 0.62 18.90
N GLY A 204 9.58 0.88 19.12
CA GLY A 204 10.13 1.30 20.41
C GLY A 204 11.24 2.32 20.28
N ASN A 205 12.27 2.21 21.11
CA ASN A 205 13.41 3.13 21.10
C ASN A 205 14.45 2.78 20.02
N HIS A 206 14.37 1.57 19.46
CA HIS A 206 15.21 1.17 18.32
C HIS A 206 14.59 1.63 17.01
N ARG A 207 15.43 1.80 15.99
CA ARG A 207 15.05 2.25 14.65
C ARG A 207 14.41 1.09 13.88
N GLU A 208 13.30 0.59 14.38
CA GLU A 208 12.64 -0.58 13.81
C GLU A 208 11.12 -0.52 13.98
N ILE A 209 10.44 -1.16 13.04
CA ILE A 209 9.04 -1.58 13.16
C ILE A 209 8.96 -3.07 12.88
N THR A 210 8.15 -3.79 13.66
CA THR A 210 8.02 -5.24 13.52
C THR A 210 6.57 -5.64 13.38
N SER A 211 6.26 -6.47 12.37
CA SER A 211 5.01 -7.24 12.33
C SER A 211 5.07 -8.33 13.41
N VAL A 212 4.11 -8.31 14.32
CA VAL A 212 4.01 -9.27 15.42
C VAL A 212 3.69 -10.67 14.88
N GLU A 213 2.80 -10.73 13.91
CA GLU A 213 2.27 -11.97 13.32
C GLU A 213 3.32 -12.72 12.51
N ASP A 214 4.00 -12.01 11.60
CA ASP A 214 5.01 -12.62 10.74
C ASP A 214 6.39 -12.67 11.42
N ASN A 215 6.53 -12.00 12.58
CA ASN A 215 7.80 -11.80 13.25
C ASN A 215 8.86 -11.23 12.29
N LEU A 216 8.45 -10.27 11.47
CA LEU A 216 9.27 -9.58 10.47
C LEU A 216 9.62 -8.17 10.96
N THR A 217 10.91 -7.89 11.07
CA THR A 217 11.41 -6.58 11.50
C THR A 217 11.98 -5.83 10.31
N HIS A 218 11.53 -4.59 10.12
CA HIS A 218 12.13 -3.63 9.20
C HIS A 218 12.95 -2.62 9.99
N SER A 219 14.25 -2.51 9.69
CA SER A 219 15.11 -1.47 10.23
C SER A 219 14.95 -0.19 9.43
N LEU A 220 14.58 0.88 10.12
CA LEU A 220 14.36 2.20 9.53
C LEU A 220 15.69 2.82 9.11
N GLN A 221 15.70 3.43 7.93
CA GLN A 221 16.89 4.05 7.36
C GLN A 221 17.35 5.27 8.17
N ASP A 222 18.65 5.55 8.09
CA ASP A 222 19.23 6.77 8.66
C ASP A 222 18.89 7.97 7.77
N LEU A 223 18.52 9.07 8.41
CA LEU A 223 18.21 10.31 7.69
C LEU A 223 19.50 11.09 7.40
N PRO A 224 19.53 11.90 6.31
CA PRO A 224 20.61 12.84 6.06
C PRO A 224 20.87 13.74 7.28
N GLY A 225 22.11 13.72 7.79
CA GLY A 225 22.49 14.51 8.97
C GLY A 225 22.96 13.65 10.15
N MET A 226 23.83 14.24 10.97
CA MET A 226 24.44 13.50 12.08
C MET A 226 23.37 13.19 13.14
N ASN A 227 23.19 11.90 13.42
CA ASN A 227 22.24 11.35 14.39
C ASN A 227 20.75 11.59 14.10
N CYS A 228 20.38 11.96 12.88
CA CYS A 228 18.98 12.10 12.50
C CYS A 228 18.33 10.72 12.38
N ARG A 229 17.06 10.61 12.83
CA ARG A 229 16.33 9.35 12.95
C ARG A 229 14.89 9.53 12.51
N VAL A 230 14.37 8.50 11.86
CA VAL A 230 12.93 8.31 11.73
C VAL A 230 12.33 8.19 13.13
N GLY A 231 11.24 8.93 13.38
CA GLY A 231 10.55 8.92 14.66
C GLY A 231 9.60 7.72 14.76
N LYS A 232 9.60 7.02 15.90
CA LYS A 232 8.68 5.89 16.13
C LYS A 232 7.21 6.30 15.99
N GLU A 233 6.86 7.51 16.44
CA GLU A 233 5.48 8.04 16.38
C GLU A 233 5.01 8.19 14.93
N ALA A 234 5.89 8.62 14.03
CA ALA A 234 5.58 8.71 12.60
C ALA A 234 5.21 7.33 12.05
N VAL A 235 6.02 6.31 12.36
CA VAL A 235 5.84 4.95 11.88
C VAL A 235 4.59 4.28 12.48
N LEU A 236 4.35 4.45 13.78
CA LEU A 236 3.15 3.93 14.45
C LEU A 236 1.87 4.61 13.97
N THR A 237 1.90 5.93 13.75
CA THR A 237 0.75 6.67 13.22
C THR A 237 0.40 6.21 11.81
N VAL A 238 1.40 6.03 10.95
CA VAL A 238 1.21 5.53 9.57
C VAL A 238 0.67 4.11 9.57
N ALA A 239 1.20 3.22 10.41
CA ALA A 239 0.68 1.86 10.55
C ALA A 239 -0.80 1.86 11.00
N SER A 240 -1.13 2.66 12.01
CA SER A 240 -2.51 2.79 12.48
C SER A 240 -3.45 3.36 11.41
N ALA A 241 -2.99 4.35 10.64
CA ALA A 241 -3.76 4.93 9.54
C ALA A 241 -3.95 3.95 8.35
N ALA A 242 -3.07 2.96 8.20
CA ALA A 242 -3.25 1.84 7.27
C ALA A 242 -4.21 0.75 7.80
N GLY A 243 -4.81 0.96 8.97
CA GLY A 243 -5.79 0.06 9.57
C GLY A 243 -5.22 -0.97 10.55
N ALA A 244 -3.90 -0.93 10.83
CA ALA A 244 -3.25 -1.84 11.77
C ALA A 244 -3.44 -1.45 13.24
N ILE A 245 -3.26 -2.41 14.14
CA ILE A 245 -3.05 -2.17 15.56
C ILE A 245 -1.57 -1.84 15.76
N ALA A 246 -1.28 -0.59 16.11
CA ALA A 246 0.07 -0.08 16.31
C ALA A 246 0.38 0.01 17.81
N ILE A 247 1.53 -0.52 18.24
CA ILE A 247 1.88 -0.65 19.66
C ILE A 247 3.21 0.02 19.95
N ASP A 248 3.20 0.93 20.93
CA ASP A 248 4.41 1.51 21.49
C ASP A 248 4.96 0.61 22.60
N ILE A 249 6.18 0.08 22.40
CA ILE A 249 6.89 -0.73 23.40
C ILE A 249 7.86 0.09 24.27
N GLY A 250 7.82 1.41 24.19
CA GLY A 250 8.46 2.36 25.09
C GLY A 250 9.73 3.03 24.55
N ASN A 251 10.36 3.85 25.41
CA ASN A 251 11.46 4.76 25.06
C ASN A 251 12.84 4.40 25.66
N ILE A 252 12.94 3.28 26.39
CA ILE A 252 14.19 2.87 27.03
C ILE A 252 15.03 1.99 26.09
N HIS A 253 16.32 1.83 26.35
CA HIS A 253 17.21 1.05 25.47
C HIS A 253 16.75 -0.42 25.24
N SER A 254 16.08 -1.01 26.24
CA SER A 254 15.50 -2.36 26.15
C SER A 254 14.13 -2.41 25.46
N SER A 255 13.53 -1.27 25.12
CA SER A 255 12.29 -1.18 24.33
C SER A 255 12.58 -1.48 22.85
N ASN A 256 12.87 -2.74 22.57
CA ASN A 256 13.03 -3.29 21.23
C ASN A 256 12.36 -4.66 21.15
N TRP A 257 12.00 -5.07 19.93
CA TRP A 257 11.28 -6.33 19.70
C TRP A 257 12.09 -7.56 20.13
N ASN A 258 13.41 -7.48 20.00
CA ASN A 258 14.31 -8.59 20.28
C ASN A 258 14.53 -8.85 21.79
N THR A 259 14.09 -7.96 22.68
CA THR A 259 14.12 -8.18 24.13
C THR A 259 13.10 -9.28 24.50
N PRO A 260 13.52 -10.40 25.13
CA PRO A 260 12.63 -11.54 25.40
C PRO A 260 11.40 -11.21 26.24
N SER A 261 11.52 -10.29 27.20
CA SER A 261 10.37 -9.84 28.02
C SER A 261 9.37 -9.06 27.19
N THR A 262 9.84 -8.11 26.37
CA THR A 262 9.01 -7.31 25.47
C THR A 262 8.26 -8.20 24.48
N ARG A 263 8.99 -9.09 23.79
CA ARG A 263 8.39 -10.02 22.84
C ARG A 263 7.32 -10.89 23.50
N ARG A 264 7.62 -11.46 24.68
CA ARG A 264 6.66 -12.29 25.43
C ARG A 264 5.39 -11.51 25.77
N THR A 265 5.52 -10.30 26.31
CA THR A 265 4.37 -9.46 26.66
C THR A 265 3.51 -9.16 25.45
N VAL A 266 4.09 -8.70 24.33
CA VAL A 266 3.34 -8.38 23.11
C VAL A 266 2.65 -9.62 22.55
N VAL A 267 3.37 -10.73 22.40
CA VAL A 267 2.80 -11.97 21.83
C VAL A 267 1.68 -12.50 22.71
N THR A 268 1.82 -12.41 24.04
CA THR A 268 0.75 -12.81 24.98
C THR A 268 -0.48 -11.92 24.82
N ALA A 269 -0.31 -10.60 24.65
CA ALA A 269 -1.42 -9.69 24.40
C ALA A 269 -2.12 -9.96 23.06
N HIS A 270 -1.35 -10.25 22.00
CA HIS A 270 -1.87 -10.64 20.70
C HIS A 270 -2.65 -11.97 20.77
N GLU A 271 -2.12 -12.99 21.47
CA GLU A 271 -2.82 -14.26 21.69
C GLU A 271 -4.14 -14.06 22.45
N GLN A 272 -4.13 -13.23 23.51
CA GLN A 272 -5.35 -12.89 24.26
C GLN A 272 -6.38 -12.14 23.41
N TRP A 273 -5.93 -11.24 22.53
CA TRP A 273 -6.79 -10.54 21.58
C TRP A 273 -7.44 -11.53 20.59
N LEU A 274 -6.69 -12.50 20.08
CA LEU A 274 -7.24 -13.58 19.25
C LEU A 274 -8.26 -14.44 20.00
N GLU A 275 -7.96 -14.83 21.24
CA GLU A 275 -8.87 -15.60 22.10
C GLU A 275 -10.18 -14.85 22.42
N ALA A 276 -10.11 -13.53 22.52
CA ALA A 276 -11.28 -12.66 22.71
C ALA A 276 -12.13 -12.47 21.44
N GLY A 277 -11.74 -13.09 20.32
CA GLY A 277 -12.46 -12.98 19.05
C GLY A 277 -12.04 -11.78 18.20
N ALA A 278 -10.82 -11.26 18.40
CA ALA A 278 -10.25 -10.15 17.64
C ALA A 278 -11.14 -8.90 17.60
N PRO A 279 -11.46 -8.29 18.77
CA PRO A 279 -12.25 -7.06 18.81
C PRO A 279 -11.58 -5.94 18.02
N ASP A 280 -12.38 -5.11 17.35
CA ASP A 280 -11.92 -3.87 16.74
C ASP A 280 -11.40 -2.93 17.83
N ASP A 281 -10.11 -2.59 17.75
CA ASP A 281 -9.49 -1.56 18.57
C ASP A 281 -8.96 -0.44 17.66
N ASP A 282 -9.36 0.80 17.94
CA ASP A 282 -9.33 1.91 16.97
C ASP A 282 -8.11 2.85 17.13
N GLY A 283 -7.05 2.49 17.88
CA GLY A 283 -5.91 3.39 18.06
C GLY A 283 -4.61 2.76 18.57
N PRO A 284 -3.50 3.52 18.56
CA PRO A 284 -2.22 3.05 19.06
C PRO A 284 -2.33 2.68 20.55
N GLN A 285 -1.91 1.47 20.90
CA GLN A 285 -1.95 0.98 22.27
C GLN A 285 -0.55 1.03 22.91
N SER A 286 -0.47 1.54 24.14
CA SER A 286 0.71 1.35 24.98
C SER A 286 0.53 0.08 25.80
N LEU A 287 1.47 -0.85 25.70
CA LEU A 287 1.48 -2.06 26.54
C LEU A 287 2.14 -1.84 27.91
N PHE A 288 2.66 -0.64 28.17
CA PHE A 288 3.48 -0.33 29.35
C PHE A 288 2.97 0.86 30.16
N ASP A 289 1.70 1.23 30.00
CA ASP A 289 1.03 2.23 30.88
C ASP A 289 0.87 1.73 32.32
#